data_AF-A0A1Y6IMY4-F1
#
_entry.id   AF-A0A1Y6IMY4-F1
#
_cell.length_a   1.000
_cell.length_b   1.000
_cell.length_c   1.000
_cell.angle_alpha   90.00
_cell.angle_beta   90.00
_cell.angle_gamma   90.00
#
_symmetry.space_group_name_H-M   'P 1'
#
loop_
_entity.id
_entity.type
_entity.pdbx_description
1 polymer ?
#
loop_
_entity_poly.entity_id
_entity_poly.type
_entity_poly.pdbx_seq_one_letter_code
_entity_poly.pdbx_strand_id
1 'polypeptide(L)'
;MPLPIILWGLGAAVAAYAGKKGYDYYSEEKEKEKRDRRARERQQYEEKVSKAKLASEAFESQWGERFESLLLVDSNIWMNRDYEDFFKNLEWVMSRFESSIKMSSVQFDEMINLKNLPYDNPKSKLARCALARIEYFQNIDLIEIIPMGLNAKKNAYADPDIIEILVDSLKLHSAMTLVSDDRELRIRANQILKDKQAPDFKSIMGTELHKEMKEYQENIQFLS
;
A
#
# COMPACT_ATOMS: atom_id res chain seq x y z
N MET A 1 -12.11 -88.96 -28.95
CA MET A 1 -11.09 -87.90 -29.11
C MET A 1 -11.65 -86.60 -28.53
N PRO A 2 -11.13 -86.10 -27.39
CA PRO A 2 -11.18 -84.67 -27.16
C PRO A 2 -9.86 -84.11 -26.59
N LEU A 3 -9.29 -83.15 -27.29
CA LEU A 3 -8.52 -82.01 -26.78
C LEU A 3 -8.89 -80.83 -27.71
N PRO A 4 -8.87 -79.55 -27.29
CA PRO A 4 -8.12 -79.03 -26.15
C PRO A 4 -8.87 -78.00 -25.26
N ILE A 5 -8.79 -78.17 -23.95
CA ILE A 5 -9.09 -77.14 -22.93
C ILE A 5 -7.89 -76.18 -22.73
N ILE A 6 -6.74 -76.47 -23.35
CA ILE A 6 -5.47 -75.76 -23.14
C ILE A 6 -5.44 -74.36 -23.78
N LEU A 7 -6.30 -74.06 -24.76
CA LEU A 7 -6.29 -72.76 -25.45
C LEU A 7 -6.91 -71.59 -24.66
N TRP A 8 -7.82 -71.86 -23.70
CA TRP A 8 -8.49 -70.79 -22.94
C TRP A 8 -7.60 -70.21 -21.83
N GLY A 9 -6.72 -71.01 -21.24
CA GLY A 9 -5.81 -70.55 -20.17
C GLY A 9 -4.73 -69.57 -20.65
N LEU A 10 -4.25 -69.75 -21.89
CA LEU A 10 -3.26 -68.87 -22.51
C LEU A 10 -3.85 -67.49 -22.86
N GLY A 11 -5.10 -67.44 -23.35
CA GLY A 11 -5.79 -66.19 -23.65
C GLY A 11 -6.05 -65.34 -22.40
N ALA A 12 -6.46 -65.97 -21.29
CA ALA A 12 -6.70 -65.28 -20.02
C ALA A 12 -5.42 -64.72 -19.39
N ALA A 13 -4.30 -65.45 -19.46
CA ALA A 13 -3.02 -65.00 -18.95
C ALA A 13 -2.44 -63.82 -19.75
N VAL A 14 -2.57 -63.83 -21.08
CA VAL A 14 -2.14 -62.72 -21.95
C VAL A 14 -3.00 -61.49 -21.72
N ALA A 15 -4.32 -61.63 -21.57
CA ALA A 15 -5.22 -60.52 -21.27
C ALA A 15 -4.95 -59.90 -19.88
N ALA A 16 -4.68 -60.72 -18.85
CA ALA A 16 -4.32 -60.24 -17.52
C ALA A 16 -2.95 -59.52 -17.51
N TYR A 17 -1.97 -60.04 -18.26
CA TYR A 17 -0.65 -59.41 -18.36
C TYR A 17 -0.67 -58.11 -19.17
N ALA A 18 -1.45 -58.06 -20.25
CA ALA A 18 -1.70 -56.85 -21.03
C ALA A 18 -2.47 -55.79 -20.22
N GLY A 19 -3.47 -56.22 -19.44
CA GLY A 19 -4.22 -55.33 -18.53
C GLY A 19 -3.35 -54.78 -17.40
N LYS A 20 -2.44 -55.57 -16.83
CA LYS A 20 -1.49 -55.13 -15.80
C LYS A 20 -0.47 -54.13 -16.35
N LYS A 21 0.13 -54.41 -17.51
CA LYS A 21 1.04 -53.47 -18.18
C LYS A 21 0.35 -52.17 -18.60
N GLY A 22 -0.89 -52.24 -19.08
CA GLY A 22 -1.69 -51.05 -19.41
C GLY A 22 -2.03 -50.20 -18.18
N TYR A 23 -2.33 -50.84 -17.05
CA TYR A 23 -2.59 -50.17 -15.77
C TYR A 23 -1.33 -49.52 -15.19
N ASP A 24 -0.20 -50.24 -15.19
CA ASP A 24 1.08 -49.73 -14.70
C ASP A 24 1.53 -48.51 -15.53
N TYR A 25 1.43 -48.59 -16.87
CA TYR A 25 1.72 -47.46 -17.77
C TYR A 25 0.82 -46.24 -17.51
N TYR A 26 -0.51 -46.43 -17.37
CA TYR A 26 -1.44 -45.35 -17.05
C TYR A 26 -1.19 -44.72 -15.67
N SER A 27 -0.70 -45.50 -14.72
CA SER A 27 -0.36 -45.03 -13.38
C SER A 27 0.92 -44.19 -13.40
N GLU A 28 1.92 -44.59 -14.18
CA GLU A 28 3.18 -43.85 -14.38
C GLU A 28 2.95 -42.53 -15.12
N GLU A 29 2.12 -42.51 -16.17
CA GLU A 29 1.75 -41.28 -16.89
C GLU A 29 1.03 -40.28 -15.98
N LYS A 30 0.06 -40.74 -15.18
CA LYS A 30 -0.64 -39.89 -14.20
C LYS A 30 0.28 -39.38 -13.09
N GLU A 31 1.24 -40.18 -12.64
CA GLU A 31 2.24 -39.72 -11.67
C GLU A 31 3.16 -38.67 -12.28
N LYS A 32 3.61 -38.86 -13.52
CA LYS A 32 4.45 -37.91 -14.23
C LYS A 32 3.73 -36.58 -14.46
N GLU A 33 2.48 -36.61 -14.93
CA GLU A 33 1.65 -35.40 -15.06
C GLU A 33 1.47 -34.67 -13.72
N LYS A 34 1.22 -35.40 -12.63
CA LYS A 34 1.13 -34.80 -11.29
C LYS A 34 2.46 -34.17 -10.85
N ARG A 35 3.59 -34.82 -11.14
CA ARG A 35 4.94 -34.29 -10.82
C ARG A 35 5.24 -33.04 -11.64
N ASP A 36 4.97 -33.08 -12.94
CA ASP A 36 5.17 -31.94 -13.85
C ASP A 36 4.26 -30.77 -13.49
N ARG A 37 3.00 -31.03 -13.12
CA ARG A 37 2.08 -30.00 -12.64
C ARG A 37 2.59 -29.38 -11.34
N ARG A 38 3.01 -30.19 -10.36
CA ARG A 38 3.60 -29.69 -9.11
C ARG A 38 4.88 -28.90 -9.34
N ALA A 39 5.72 -29.32 -10.28
CA ALA A 39 6.94 -28.60 -10.64
C ALA A 39 6.62 -27.22 -11.26
N ARG A 40 5.63 -27.15 -12.16
CA ARG A 40 5.15 -25.88 -12.73
C ARG A 40 4.51 -24.97 -11.67
N GLU A 41 3.69 -25.52 -10.80
CA GLU A 41 3.07 -24.77 -9.68
C GLU A 41 4.14 -24.21 -8.74
N ARG A 42 5.18 -25.01 -8.42
CA ARG A 42 6.33 -24.55 -7.62
C ARG A 42 7.10 -23.46 -8.33
N GLN A 43 7.42 -23.63 -9.60
CA GLN A 43 8.15 -22.62 -10.38
C GLN A 43 7.36 -21.30 -10.46
N GLN A 44 6.05 -21.37 -10.72
CA GLN A 44 5.19 -20.17 -10.72
C GLN A 44 5.12 -19.51 -9.35
N TYR A 45 5.10 -20.30 -8.27
CA TYR A 45 5.13 -19.77 -6.92
C TYR A 45 6.46 -19.09 -6.61
N GLU A 46 7.60 -19.72 -6.94
CA GLU A 46 8.95 -19.15 -6.79
C GLU A 46 9.13 -17.86 -7.58
N GLU A 47 8.61 -17.80 -8.81
CA GLU A 47 8.60 -16.58 -9.62
C GLU A 47 7.76 -15.46 -8.98
N LYS A 48 6.60 -15.79 -8.39
CA LYS A 48 5.78 -14.82 -7.66
C LYS A 48 6.48 -14.31 -6.41
N VAL A 49 7.12 -15.20 -5.65
CA VAL A 49 7.90 -14.83 -4.44
C VAL A 49 9.06 -13.91 -4.82
N SER A 50 9.81 -14.24 -5.87
CA SER A 50 10.91 -13.41 -6.36
C SER A 50 10.42 -12.02 -6.77
N LYS A 51 9.30 -11.94 -7.52
CA LYS A 51 8.70 -10.66 -7.93
C LYS A 51 8.21 -9.84 -6.74
N ALA A 52 7.48 -10.45 -5.80
CA ALA A 52 6.98 -9.76 -4.61
C ALA A 52 8.13 -9.21 -3.76
N LYS A 53 9.23 -9.97 -3.62
CA LYS A 53 10.42 -9.54 -2.90
C LYS A 53 11.08 -8.34 -3.59
N LEU A 54 11.33 -8.42 -4.89
CA LEU A 54 11.93 -7.31 -5.65
C LEU A 54 11.05 -6.03 -5.60
N ALA A 55 9.73 -6.18 -5.70
CA ALA A 55 8.80 -5.05 -5.61
C ALA A 55 8.80 -4.43 -4.20
N SER A 56 8.86 -5.25 -3.15
CA SER A 56 8.93 -4.78 -1.77
C SER A 56 10.23 -4.04 -1.49
N GLU A 57 11.37 -4.59 -1.92
CA GLU A 57 12.69 -3.95 -1.80
C GLU A 57 12.74 -2.62 -2.58
N ALA A 58 12.14 -2.57 -3.77
CA ALA A 58 12.07 -1.34 -4.56
C ALA A 58 11.22 -0.26 -3.85
N PHE A 59 10.09 -0.65 -3.26
CA PHE A 59 9.25 0.26 -2.48
C PHE A 59 10.00 0.80 -1.25
N GLU A 60 10.62 -0.09 -0.46
CA GLU A 60 11.39 0.30 0.73
C GLU A 60 12.55 1.23 0.37
N SER A 61 13.26 0.96 -0.73
CA SER A 61 14.33 1.83 -1.24
C SER A 61 13.83 3.21 -1.67
N GLN A 62 12.65 3.27 -2.31
CA GLN A 62 12.08 4.54 -2.79
C GLN A 62 11.45 5.38 -1.67
N TRP A 63 10.84 4.73 -0.69
CA TRP A 63 9.94 5.38 0.26
C TRP A 63 10.38 5.32 1.71
N GLY A 64 11.30 4.43 2.11
CA GLY A 64 11.70 4.28 3.51
C GLY A 64 12.16 5.60 4.13
N GLU A 65 13.17 6.23 3.52
CA GLU A 65 13.67 7.54 3.97
C GLU A 65 12.59 8.64 3.94
N ARG A 66 11.67 8.58 2.98
CA ARG A 66 10.57 9.55 2.87
C ARG A 66 9.54 9.42 3.97
N PHE A 67 9.22 8.18 4.39
CA PHE A 67 8.31 7.93 5.50
C PHE A 67 8.96 8.25 6.83
N GLU A 68 10.25 7.97 7.00
CA GLU A 68 11.01 8.24 8.23
C GLU A 68 11.34 9.74 8.43
N SER A 69 11.36 10.53 7.35
CA SER A 69 11.72 11.95 7.40
C SER A 69 10.51 12.87 7.58
N LEU A 70 10.05 13.58 6.54
CA LEU A 70 8.91 14.48 6.62
C LEU A 70 7.81 14.09 5.63
N LEU A 71 6.65 13.70 6.16
CA LEU A 71 5.44 13.47 5.39
C LEU A 71 4.35 14.47 5.80
N LEU A 72 3.91 15.28 4.84
CA LEU A 72 2.77 16.18 4.98
C LEU A 72 1.61 15.68 4.12
N VAL A 73 0.41 15.66 4.72
CA VAL A 73 -0.84 15.28 4.03
C VAL A 73 -1.77 16.49 4.02
N ASP A 74 -2.25 16.83 2.84
CA ASP A 74 -3.17 17.95 2.59
C ASP A 74 -4.52 17.80 3.34
N SER A 75 -5.09 18.91 3.78
CA SER A 75 -6.36 18.95 4.52
C SER A 75 -7.52 18.35 3.71
N ASN A 76 -7.51 18.53 2.39
CA ASN A 76 -8.53 17.94 1.51
C ASN A 76 -8.49 16.40 1.51
N ILE A 77 -7.32 15.78 1.62
CA ILE A 77 -7.19 14.32 1.71
C ILE A 77 -7.74 13.85 3.05
N TRP A 78 -7.41 14.53 4.16
CA TRP A 78 -8.00 14.26 5.47
C TRP A 78 -9.53 14.40 5.48
N MET A 79 -10.08 15.38 4.77
CA MET A 79 -11.53 15.59 4.75
C MET A 79 -12.28 14.64 3.83
N ASN A 80 -11.62 14.04 2.84
CA ASN A 80 -12.27 13.19 1.87
C ASN A 80 -12.53 11.78 2.42
N ARG A 81 -13.77 11.30 2.27
CA ARG A 81 -14.22 9.98 2.72
C ARG A 81 -13.73 8.84 1.83
N ASP A 82 -13.46 9.12 0.57
CA ASP A 82 -12.96 8.14 -0.39
C ASP A 82 -11.53 7.67 -0.05
N TYR A 83 -10.87 8.38 0.86
CA TYR A 83 -9.52 8.09 1.36
C TYR A 83 -9.48 7.17 2.59
N GLU A 84 -10.60 6.55 2.98
CA GLU A 84 -10.60 5.69 4.18
C GLU A 84 -9.61 4.52 4.07
N ASP A 85 -9.56 3.83 2.93
CA ASP A 85 -8.60 2.75 2.71
C ASP A 85 -7.16 3.26 2.53
N PHE A 86 -6.98 4.51 2.09
CA PHE A 86 -5.67 5.15 2.10
C PHE A 86 -5.15 5.30 3.51
N PHE A 87 -5.98 5.77 4.45
CA PHE A 87 -5.54 5.96 5.83
C PHE A 87 -5.28 4.62 6.56
N LYS A 88 -6.02 3.55 6.27
CA LYS A 88 -5.68 2.21 6.78
C LYS A 88 -4.31 1.73 6.30
N ASN A 89 -4.01 1.93 5.02
CA ASN A 89 -2.71 1.56 4.46
C ASN A 89 -1.60 2.46 5.00
N LEU A 90 -1.88 3.76 5.15
CA LEU A 90 -0.94 4.71 5.72
C LEU A 90 -0.62 4.35 7.17
N GLU A 91 -1.60 4.02 7.99
CA GLU A 91 -1.40 3.52 9.37
C GLU A 91 -0.46 2.31 9.38
N TRP A 92 -0.74 1.31 8.53
CA TRP A 92 0.08 0.11 8.45
C TRP A 92 1.53 0.40 8.02
N VAL A 93 1.71 1.25 7.00
CA VAL A 93 3.03 1.65 6.50
C VAL A 93 3.79 2.47 7.54
N MET A 94 3.18 3.49 8.12
CA MET A 94 3.83 4.35 9.12
C MET A 94 4.22 3.56 10.38
N SER A 95 3.38 2.62 10.81
CA SER A 95 3.70 1.72 11.93
C SER A 95 4.90 0.82 11.62
N ARG A 96 5.02 0.36 10.37
CA ARG A 96 6.13 -0.48 9.92
C ARG A 96 7.47 0.27 9.85
N PHE A 97 7.43 1.55 9.48
CA PHE A 97 8.61 2.43 9.48
C PHE A 97 8.83 3.14 10.83
N GLU A 98 8.04 2.84 11.85
CA GLU A 98 8.11 3.47 13.18
C GLU A 98 8.13 5.01 13.11
N SER A 99 7.33 5.58 12.21
CA SER A 99 7.36 7.01 11.90
C SER A 99 6.02 7.72 12.17
N SER A 100 6.04 9.06 12.13
CA SER A 100 4.90 9.94 12.38
C SER A 100 4.67 10.92 11.23
N ILE A 101 3.40 11.21 10.96
CA ILE A 101 2.97 12.23 10.01
C ILE A 101 3.08 13.59 10.69
N LYS A 102 3.58 14.62 9.98
CA LYS A 102 3.52 16.00 10.47
C LYS A 102 2.31 16.72 9.90
N MET A 103 1.66 17.51 10.74
CA MET A 103 0.51 18.34 10.36
C MET A 103 0.71 19.76 10.87
N SER A 104 0.37 20.75 10.06
CA SER A 104 0.33 22.14 10.51
C SER A 104 -0.84 22.39 11.46
N SER A 105 -0.65 23.22 12.49
CA SER A 105 -1.78 23.74 13.26
C SER A 105 -2.73 24.60 12.43
N VAL A 106 -2.26 25.25 11.35
CA VAL A 106 -3.12 26.00 10.41
C VAL A 106 -4.01 25.05 9.60
N GLN A 107 -3.51 23.88 9.21
CA GLN A 107 -4.32 22.82 8.60
C GLN A 107 -5.40 22.32 9.57
N PHE A 108 -5.03 22.10 10.82
CA PHE A 108 -5.96 21.68 11.85
C PHE A 108 -7.05 22.74 12.10
N ASP A 109 -6.65 24.01 12.19
CA ASP A 109 -7.55 25.15 12.38
C ASP A 109 -8.52 25.35 11.22
N GLU A 110 -8.08 25.10 9.97
CA GLU A 110 -8.95 25.09 8.80
C GLU A 110 -10.10 24.09 8.99
N MET A 111 -9.79 22.86 9.42
CA MET A 111 -10.80 21.83 9.68
C MET A 111 -11.73 22.22 10.84
N ILE A 112 -11.20 22.83 11.91
CA ILE A 112 -12.01 23.34 13.02
C ILE A 112 -12.98 24.43 12.56
N ASN A 113 -12.51 25.37 11.73
CA ASN A 113 -13.35 26.42 11.16
C ASN A 113 -14.48 25.82 10.29
N LEU A 114 -14.17 24.79 9.48
CA LEU A 114 -15.17 24.09 8.67
C LEU A 114 -16.17 23.29 9.51
N LYS A 115 -15.73 22.66 10.61
CA LYS A 115 -16.62 21.98 11.59
C LYS A 115 -17.67 22.92 12.17
N ASN A 116 -17.31 24.19 12.37
CA ASN A 116 -18.17 25.19 13.00
C ASN A 116 -19.24 25.76 12.04
N LEU A 117 -19.23 25.38 10.76
CA LEU A 117 -20.35 25.62 9.85
C LEU A 117 -21.60 24.83 10.29
N PRO A 118 -22.81 25.25 9.88
CA PRO A 118 -24.06 24.51 10.14
C PRO A 118 -23.93 23.01 9.81
N TYR A 119 -24.56 22.15 10.62
CA TYR A 119 -24.38 20.69 10.54
C TYR A 119 -24.85 20.07 9.22
N ASP A 120 -25.84 20.68 8.58
CA ASP A 120 -26.34 20.31 7.26
C ASP A 120 -25.35 20.63 6.13
N ASN A 121 -24.36 21.51 6.37
CA ASN A 121 -23.31 21.83 5.42
C ASN A 121 -22.42 20.58 5.18
N PRO A 122 -22.27 20.12 3.93
CA PRO A 122 -21.42 18.98 3.60
C PRO A 122 -19.97 19.13 4.10
N LYS A 123 -19.39 20.34 4.05
CA LYS A 123 -18.03 20.61 4.54
C LYS A 123 -17.90 20.42 6.04
N SER A 124 -18.95 20.74 6.82
CA SER A 124 -18.96 20.50 8.28
C SER A 124 -18.87 19.00 8.57
N LYS A 125 -19.58 18.17 7.82
CA LYS A 125 -19.55 16.70 7.97
C LYS A 125 -18.19 16.12 7.60
N LEU A 126 -17.57 16.59 6.51
CA LEU A 126 -16.25 16.14 6.08
C LEU A 126 -15.16 16.55 7.08
N ALA A 127 -15.20 17.77 7.59
CA ALA A 127 -14.29 18.25 8.62
C ALA A 127 -14.41 17.42 9.93
N ARG A 128 -15.63 17.04 10.33
CA ARG A 128 -15.83 16.14 11.48
C ARG A 128 -15.21 14.77 11.27
N CYS A 129 -15.31 14.22 10.05
CA CYS A 129 -14.65 12.96 9.70
C CYS A 129 -13.12 13.09 9.79
N ALA A 130 -12.55 14.17 9.24
CA ALA A 130 -11.11 14.44 9.33
C ALA A 130 -10.65 14.49 10.79
N LEU A 131 -11.36 15.23 11.64
CA LEU A 131 -11.00 15.38 13.05
C LEU A 131 -11.06 14.07 13.83
N ALA A 132 -12.08 13.23 13.59
CA ALA A 132 -12.15 11.90 14.19
C ALA A 132 -10.97 11.02 13.76
N ARG A 133 -10.52 11.16 12.51
CA ARG A 133 -9.36 10.43 12.00
C ARG A 133 -8.06 10.93 12.61
N ILE A 134 -7.89 12.25 12.72
CA ILE A 134 -6.72 12.87 13.36
C ILE A 134 -6.64 12.46 14.83
N GLU A 135 -7.76 12.48 15.55
CA GLU A 135 -7.84 12.01 16.94
C GLU A 135 -7.41 10.55 17.05
N TYR A 136 -7.89 9.67 16.15
CA TYR A 136 -7.45 8.29 16.10
C TYR A 136 -5.93 8.17 15.87
N PHE A 137 -5.38 8.83 14.84
CA PHE A 137 -3.95 8.80 14.53
C PHE A 137 -3.09 9.35 15.68
N GLN A 138 -3.59 10.35 16.41
CA GLN A 138 -2.90 10.93 17.56
C GLN A 138 -2.87 9.95 18.74
N ASN A 139 -3.97 9.23 18.98
CA ASN A 139 -4.05 8.22 20.05
C ASN A 139 -3.11 7.01 19.84
N ILE A 140 -2.65 6.80 18.60
CA ILE A 140 -1.69 5.74 18.25
C ILE A 140 -0.31 6.30 17.89
N ASP A 141 -0.03 7.56 18.26
CA ASP A 141 1.26 8.24 18.07
C ASP A 141 1.76 8.32 16.61
N LEU A 142 0.85 8.26 15.62
CA LEU A 142 1.19 8.32 14.18
C LEU A 142 1.05 9.72 13.57
N ILE A 143 0.62 10.72 14.33
CA ILE A 143 0.56 12.12 13.87
C ILE A 143 1.02 13.09 14.94
N GLU A 144 1.80 14.08 14.53
CA GLU A 144 2.20 15.22 15.34
C GLU A 144 1.73 16.53 14.69
N ILE A 145 1.06 17.38 15.46
CA ILE A 145 0.59 18.69 15.00
C ILE A 145 1.56 19.78 15.50
N ILE A 146 2.19 20.50 14.57
CA ILE A 146 3.30 21.41 14.83
C ILE A 146 3.02 22.82 14.26
N PRO A 147 3.25 23.90 15.04
CA PRO A 147 3.14 23.98 16.50
C PRO A 147 1.67 24.16 16.93
N MET A 148 1.21 23.46 17.98
CA MET A 148 -0.17 23.60 18.46
C MET A 148 -0.40 24.93 19.20
N GLY A 149 -1.32 25.75 18.70
CA GLY A 149 -1.82 26.93 19.42
C GLY A 149 -2.94 26.60 20.42
N LEU A 150 -3.12 27.42 21.45
CA LEU A 150 -4.23 27.25 22.41
C LEU A 150 -5.62 27.55 21.80
N ASN A 151 -5.66 28.40 20.77
CA ASN A 151 -6.89 28.84 20.13
C ASN A 151 -6.78 28.69 18.62
N ALA A 152 -7.85 28.22 17.99
CA ALA A 152 -7.91 28.11 16.53
C ALA A 152 -7.92 29.49 15.85
N LYS A 153 -7.09 29.67 14.83
CA LYS A 153 -7.04 30.86 13.99
C LYS A 153 -8.27 30.90 13.08
N LYS A 154 -9.05 31.98 13.19
CA LYS A 154 -10.17 32.24 12.26
C LYS A 154 -9.63 32.49 10.85
N ASN A 155 -10.32 31.95 9.84
CA ASN A 155 -9.94 32.05 8.42
C ASN A 155 -8.54 31.50 8.12
N ALA A 156 -8.15 30.42 8.82
CA ALA A 156 -6.94 29.68 8.50
C ALA A 156 -6.99 29.18 7.04
N TYR A 157 -5.86 29.31 6.34
CA TYR A 157 -5.66 28.82 4.99
C TYR A 157 -4.34 28.05 4.95
N ALA A 158 -4.43 26.75 4.69
CA ALA A 158 -3.33 25.81 4.89
C ALA A 158 -2.23 25.90 3.84
N ASP A 159 -2.56 26.16 2.58
CA ASP A 159 -1.59 26.02 1.47
C ASP A 159 -0.28 26.81 1.65
N PRO A 160 -0.29 28.09 2.05
CA PRO A 160 0.95 28.84 2.25
C PRO A 160 1.77 28.27 3.41
N ASP A 161 1.10 27.79 4.44
CA ASP A 161 1.72 27.27 5.65
C ASP A 161 2.36 25.88 5.40
N ILE A 162 1.71 25.03 4.61
CA ILE A 162 2.31 23.77 4.14
C ILE A 162 3.64 24.03 3.41
N ILE A 163 3.66 25.05 2.53
CA ILE A 163 4.87 25.42 1.79
C ILE A 163 5.93 25.98 2.74
N GLU A 164 5.54 26.80 3.71
CA GLU A 164 6.45 27.37 4.72
C GLU A 164 7.12 26.26 5.54
N ILE A 165 6.35 25.28 6.03
CA ILE A 165 6.87 24.10 6.74
C ILE A 165 7.90 23.36 5.87
N LEU A 166 7.59 23.12 4.60
CA LEU A 166 8.52 22.44 3.68
C LEU A 166 9.82 23.24 3.50
N VAL A 167 9.74 24.56 3.39
CA VAL A 167 10.91 25.43 3.23
C VAL A 167 11.75 25.47 4.51
N ASP A 168 11.12 25.58 5.67
CA ASP A 168 11.82 25.61 6.96
C ASP A 168 12.47 24.26 7.30
N SER A 169 11.86 23.18 6.81
CA SER A 169 12.32 21.80 7.00
C SER A 169 13.53 21.41 6.15
N LEU A 170 13.93 22.23 5.17
CA LEU A 170 15.02 21.93 4.23
C LEU A 170 16.36 21.55 4.88
N LYS A 171 16.62 22.03 6.10
CA LYS A 171 17.86 21.77 6.84
C LYS A 171 17.73 20.65 7.87
N LEU A 172 16.51 20.25 8.18
CA LEU A 172 16.19 19.32 9.26
C LEU A 172 15.92 17.91 8.73
N HIS A 173 15.45 17.83 7.50
CA HIS A 173 14.94 16.61 6.88
C HIS A 173 15.73 16.28 5.63
N SER A 174 16.14 15.02 5.49
CA SER A 174 16.89 14.55 4.32
C SER A 174 15.99 14.37 3.10
N ALA A 175 14.76 13.90 3.32
CA ALA A 175 13.72 13.81 2.32
C ALA A 175 12.41 14.45 2.81
N MET A 176 11.63 15.01 1.89
CA MET A 176 10.32 15.59 2.19
C MET A 176 9.27 15.15 1.17
N THR A 177 8.09 14.81 1.67
CA THR A 177 6.98 14.35 0.85
C THR A 177 5.71 15.14 1.14
N LEU A 178 5.10 15.67 0.08
CA LEU A 178 3.77 16.28 0.11
C LEU A 178 2.76 15.36 -0.59
N VAL A 179 1.73 14.94 0.14
CA VAL A 179 0.58 14.21 -0.40
C VAL A 179 -0.57 15.20 -0.59
N SER A 180 -0.93 15.49 -1.85
CA SER A 180 -2.03 16.40 -2.17
C SER A 180 -2.62 16.08 -3.54
N ASP A 181 -3.95 16.14 -3.65
CA ASP A 181 -4.65 16.09 -4.93
C ASP A 181 -4.78 17.47 -5.59
N ASP A 182 -4.52 18.56 -4.86
CA ASP A 182 -4.52 19.91 -5.38
C ASP A 182 -3.31 20.14 -6.30
N ARG A 183 -3.60 20.30 -7.60
CA ARG A 183 -2.59 20.51 -8.63
C ARG A 183 -1.85 21.83 -8.45
N GLU A 184 -2.52 22.89 -8.01
CA GLU A 184 -1.91 24.20 -7.81
C GLU A 184 -0.94 24.16 -6.64
N LEU A 185 -1.33 23.56 -5.52
CA LEU A 185 -0.44 23.37 -4.37
C LEU A 185 0.81 22.57 -4.76
N ARG A 186 0.65 21.44 -5.48
CA ARG A 186 1.79 20.66 -5.97
C ARG A 186 2.70 21.48 -6.90
N ILE A 187 2.15 22.25 -7.83
CA ILE A 187 2.95 23.10 -8.74
C ILE A 187 3.77 24.13 -7.93
N ARG A 188 3.12 24.84 -7.00
CA ARG A 188 3.77 25.85 -6.17
C ARG A 188 4.89 25.24 -5.31
N ALA A 189 4.60 24.14 -4.62
CA ALA A 189 5.58 23.45 -3.77
C ALA A 189 6.80 22.97 -4.58
N ASN A 190 6.58 22.31 -5.73
CA ASN A 190 7.67 21.86 -6.60
C ASN A 190 8.54 23.02 -7.08
N GLN A 191 7.94 24.13 -7.54
CA GLN A 191 8.70 25.27 -8.05
C GLN A 191 9.52 25.94 -6.94
N ILE A 192 8.91 26.21 -5.78
CA ILE A 192 9.56 26.89 -4.67
C ILE A 192 10.72 26.05 -4.12
N LEU A 193 10.51 24.74 -3.91
CA LEU A 193 11.55 23.88 -3.36
C LEU A 193 12.68 23.62 -4.36
N LYS A 194 12.37 23.58 -5.67
CA LYS A 194 13.38 23.56 -6.72
C LYS A 194 14.25 24.81 -6.69
N ASP A 195 13.65 26.00 -6.57
CA ASP A 195 14.38 27.28 -6.51
C ASP A 195 15.25 27.38 -5.24
N LYS A 196 14.83 26.73 -4.15
CA LYS A 196 15.58 26.61 -2.90
C LYS A 196 16.63 25.48 -2.90
N GLN A 197 16.77 24.74 -4.01
CA GLN A 197 17.68 23.59 -4.13
C GLN A 197 17.43 22.50 -3.08
N ALA A 198 16.15 22.15 -2.87
CA ALA A 198 15.79 21.04 -2.00
C ALA A 198 16.44 19.73 -2.47
N PRO A 199 17.21 19.05 -1.63
CA PRO A 199 18.01 17.90 -2.04
C PRO A 199 17.14 16.69 -2.43
N ASP A 200 16.03 16.46 -1.71
CA ASP A 200 15.09 15.40 -2.06
C ASP A 200 13.62 15.72 -1.68
N PHE A 201 12.89 16.35 -2.60
CA PHE A 201 11.46 16.63 -2.45
C PHE A 201 10.61 15.86 -3.46
N LYS A 202 9.49 15.30 -3.02
CA LYS A 202 8.47 14.69 -3.87
C LYS A 202 7.07 15.16 -3.49
N SER A 203 6.30 15.64 -4.46
CA SER A 203 4.84 15.78 -4.32
C SER A 203 4.15 14.62 -5.04
N ILE A 204 3.15 14.00 -4.43
CA ILE A 204 2.41 12.86 -5.00
C ILE A 204 0.90 13.02 -4.77
N MET A 205 0.08 12.48 -5.65
CA MET A 205 -1.37 12.40 -5.42
C MET A 205 -1.68 11.36 -4.33
N GLY A 206 -2.78 11.55 -3.60
CA GLY A 206 -3.18 10.60 -2.58
C GLY A 206 -3.49 9.22 -3.18
N THR A 207 -4.15 9.19 -4.33
CA THR A 207 -4.49 7.95 -5.05
C THR A 207 -3.27 7.18 -5.55
N GLU A 208 -2.23 7.88 -5.98
CA GLU A 208 -0.97 7.28 -6.43
C GLU A 208 -0.24 6.64 -5.24
N LEU A 209 -0.08 7.38 -4.14
CA LEU A 209 0.55 6.85 -2.93
C LEU A 209 -0.27 5.67 -2.35
N HIS A 210 -1.60 5.77 -2.35
CA HIS A 210 -2.47 4.67 -1.92
C HIS A 210 -2.18 3.38 -2.67
N LYS A 211 -2.07 3.47 -4.01
CA LYS A 211 -1.81 2.32 -4.87
C LYS A 211 -0.47 1.68 -4.55
N GLU A 212 0.58 2.48 -4.43
CA GLU A 212 1.93 1.99 -4.12
C GLU A 212 1.98 1.33 -2.73
N MET A 213 1.38 1.95 -1.71
CA MET A 213 1.30 1.37 -0.36
C MET A 213 0.49 0.06 -0.34
N LYS A 214 -0.60 -0.01 -1.09
CA LYS A 214 -1.44 -1.20 -1.18
C LYS A 214 -0.69 -2.37 -1.81
N GLU A 215 -0.02 -2.13 -2.94
CA GLU A 215 0.78 -3.15 -3.62
C GLU A 215 1.92 -3.64 -2.71
N TYR A 216 2.55 -2.73 -1.98
CA TYR A 216 3.56 -3.08 -0.99
C TYR A 216 3.00 -3.97 0.13
N GLN A 217 1.87 -3.61 0.73
CA GLN A 217 1.22 -4.41 1.77
C GLN A 217 0.82 -5.80 1.27
N GLU A 218 0.25 -5.91 0.06
CA GLU A 218 -0.12 -7.18 -0.56
C GLU A 218 1.10 -8.08 -0.80
N ASN A 219 2.22 -7.49 -1.25
CA ASN A 219 3.47 -8.22 -1.43
C ASN A 219 4.05 -8.72 -0.10
N ILE A 220 4.04 -7.90 0.96
CA ILE A 220 4.52 -8.31 2.28
C ILE A 220 3.63 -9.42 2.86
N GLN A 221 2.31 -9.32 2.73
CA GLN A 221 1.37 -10.37 3.17
C GLN A 221 1.53 -11.67 2.39
N PHE A 222 1.89 -11.60 1.11
CA PHE A 222 2.17 -12.79 0.31
C PHE A 222 3.49 -13.49 0.72
N LEU A 223 4.45 -12.72 1.24
CA LEU A 223 5.76 -13.22 1.67
C LEU A 223 5.80 -13.74 3.12
N SER A 224 4.84 -13.35 3.96
CA SER A 224 4.69 -13.79 5.35
C SER A 224 4.01 -15.15 5.48
#